data_AF-A0A534SUQ4-F1
#
_entry.id   AF-A0A534SUQ4-F1
#
_cell.length_a   1.000
_cell.length_b   1.000
_cell.length_c   1.000
_cell.angle_alpha   90.00
_cell.angle_beta   90.00
_cell.angle_gamma   90.00
#
_symmetry.space_group_name_H-M   'P 1'
#
loop_
_entity.id
_entity.type
_entity.pdbx_description
1 polymer ?
#
loop_
_entity_poly.entity_id
_entity_poly.type
_entity_poly.pdbx_seq_one_letter_code
_entity_poly.pdbx_strand_id
1 'polypeptide(L)'
;MAQTLERRHERVSGCHLHEQGKPHHSSRRSTWQENAPPPAPVRSGRPFEKRFRVAEKPDLSAKVSGGEIGYIFAGSEKNVVKLVREEKVAAGAISNDDYASLDETSKARLSVFVESGSVPRHLVSVRRNLPEAVIKRLKEILLSMHQEDEGQKILRQTDGTTKFDTLPGGEEAFRRKMNDLYHLRGEKK
;
A
#
# COMPACT_ATOMS: atom_id res chain seq x y z
N MET A 1 -22.61 -5.40 -22.09
CA MET A 1 -23.07 -4.00 -22.00
C MET A 1 -22.33 -3.38 -20.83
N ALA A 2 -21.50 -2.39 -21.11
CA ALA A 2 -20.57 -1.80 -20.15
C ALA A 2 -21.15 -0.47 -19.65
N GLN A 3 -21.12 -0.26 -18.34
CA GLN A 3 -21.22 1.07 -17.75
C GLN A 3 -20.21 1.19 -16.61
N THR A 4 -19.40 2.23 -16.75
CA THR A 4 -18.42 2.78 -15.83
C THR A 4 -19.09 3.94 -15.07
N LEU A 5 -18.59 4.30 -13.87
CA LEU A 5 -18.09 5.66 -13.53
C LEU A 5 -18.44 6.17 -12.10
N GLU A 6 -17.40 6.77 -11.51
CA GLU A 6 -17.29 7.88 -10.53
C GLU A 6 -18.10 7.95 -9.23
N ARG A 7 -17.34 8.11 -8.14
CA ARG A 7 -17.76 8.54 -6.80
C ARG A 7 -18.25 10.01 -6.83
N ARG A 8 -19.41 10.29 -6.22
CA ARG A 8 -19.72 11.61 -5.65
C ARG A 8 -19.25 11.66 -4.20
N HIS A 9 -18.53 12.71 -3.86
CA HIS A 9 -18.24 13.11 -2.48
C HIS A 9 -19.50 13.73 -1.86
N GLU A 10 -19.96 13.16 -0.75
CA GLU A 10 -20.88 13.84 0.18
C GLU A 10 -20.11 14.16 1.46
N ARG A 11 -19.98 15.46 1.74
CA ARG A 11 -19.53 16.00 3.02
C ARG A 11 -20.76 16.16 3.90
N VAL A 12 -20.82 15.45 5.01
CA VAL A 12 -21.58 15.86 6.20
C VAL A 12 -20.74 15.50 7.42
N SER A 13 -20.23 16.52 8.11
CA SER A 13 -19.74 16.39 9.48
C SER A 13 -20.42 17.49 10.28
N GLY A 14 -21.46 17.11 11.01
CA GLY A 14 -22.05 17.93 12.06
C GLY A 14 -21.41 17.57 13.39
N CYS A 15 -20.80 18.54 14.05
CA CYS A 15 -20.55 18.50 15.49
C CYS A 15 -20.95 19.85 16.07
N HIS A 16 -21.98 19.82 16.93
CA HIS A 16 -22.29 20.90 17.85
C HIS A 16 -21.22 20.94 18.95
N LEU A 17 -20.71 22.12 19.25
CA LEU A 17 -20.16 22.47 20.56
C LEU A 17 -20.54 23.91 20.87
N HIS A 18 -21.02 24.08 22.08
CA HIS A 18 -21.58 25.29 22.66
C HIS A 18 -20.46 25.99 23.44
N GLU A 19 -20.13 27.24 23.14
CA GLU A 19 -19.58 28.15 24.16
C GLU A 19 -19.69 29.62 23.73
N GLN A 20 -20.02 30.45 24.71
CA GLN A 20 -20.29 31.88 24.58
C GLN A 20 -18.99 32.69 24.58
N GLY A 21 -18.93 33.77 23.79
CA GLY A 21 -17.87 34.76 23.86
C GLY A 21 -17.93 35.80 22.75
N LYS A 22 -18.50 36.96 23.05
CA LYS A 22 -18.61 38.15 22.18
C LYS A 22 -17.31 39.01 22.27
N PRO A 23 -17.13 40.05 21.44
CA PRO A 23 -16.08 40.09 20.43
C PRO A 23 -14.98 41.14 20.69
N HIS A 24 -13.85 41.02 19.98
CA HIS A 24 -13.02 42.18 19.68
C HIS A 24 -12.51 42.15 18.24
N HIS A 25 -12.90 43.16 17.48
CA HIS A 25 -12.34 43.51 16.18
C HIS A 25 -10.84 43.79 16.30
N SER A 26 -10.02 43.13 15.49
CA SER A 26 -8.87 43.81 14.89
C SER A 26 -8.65 43.31 13.47
N SER A 27 -8.83 44.24 12.53
CA SER A 27 -8.51 44.10 11.13
C SER A 27 -6.99 44.04 10.96
N ARG A 28 -6.46 42.87 10.56
CA ARG A 28 -5.22 42.78 9.78
C ARG A 28 -5.41 41.80 8.64
N ARG A 29 -5.59 42.39 7.48
CA ARG A 29 -5.57 41.74 6.17
C ARG A 29 -4.10 41.43 5.86
N SER A 30 -3.68 40.18 5.96
CA SER A 30 -2.39 39.70 5.47
C SER A 30 -2.63 38.73 4.32
N THR A 31 -2.47 39.30 3.12
CA THR A 31 -2.20 38.69 1.82
C THR A 31 -1.85 37.20 1.81
N TRP A 32 -2.68 36.42 1.14
CA TRP A 32 -2.38 35.08 0.67
C TRP A 32 -1.22 35.14 -0.34
N GLN A 33 -0.08 34.56 0.01
CA GLN A 33 1.01 34.35 -0.94
C GLN A 33 0.79 32.98 -1.60
N GLU A 34 -0.02 33.01 -2.65
CA GLU A 34 -0.27 31.90 -3.58
C GLU A 34 0.94 31.77 -4.51
N ASN A 35 2.04 31.17 -4.02
CA ASN A 35 3.20 30.75 -4.83
C ASN A 35 4.07 29.78 -4.02
N ALA A 36 3.53 28.61 -3.66
CA ALA A 36 4.38 27.45 -3.37
C ALA A 36 4.59 26.71 -4.70
N PRO A 37 5.84 26.54 -5.19
CA PRO A 37 6.06 25.75 -6.39
C PRO A 37 5.56 24.32 -6.16
N PRO A 38 4.93 23.68 -7.17
CA PRO A 38 4.52 22.29 -7.04
C PRO A 38 5.73 21.43 -6.67
N PRO A 39 5.55 20.36 -5.85
CA PRO A 39 6.65 19.46 -5.53
C PRO A 39 7.27 18.96 -6.84
N ALA A 40 8.60 19.06 -6.92
CA ALA A 40 9.34 18.66 -8.10
C ALA A 40 8.95 17.23 -8.52
N PRO A 41 8.76 16.95 -9.81
CA PRO A 41 8.49 15.59 -10.26
C PRO A 41 9.63 14.70 -9.78
N VAL A 42 9.26 13.60 -9.10
CA VAL A 42 10.19 12.54 -8.71
C VAL A 42 10.89 12.10 -9.98
N ARG A 43 12.16 12.52 -10.14
CA ARG A 43 13.00 12.09 -11.24
C ARG A 43 13.03 10.57 -11.14
N SER A 44 12.45 9.89 -12.12
CA SER A 44 12.60 8.46 -12.31
C SER A 44 14.09 8.16 -12.36
N GLY A 45 14.63 7.74 -11.21
CA GLY A 45 16.03 7.42 -11.06
C GLY A 45 16.38 6.34 -12.06
N ARG A 46 17.54 6.48 -12.72
CA ARG A 46 18.12 5.38 -13.47
C ARG A 46 18.20 4.15 -12.55
N PRO A 47 17.80 2.95 -12.99
CA PRO A 47 17.76 1.77 -12.13
C PRO A 47 19.13 1.53 -11.48
N PHE A 48 19.16 1.47 -10.14
CA PHE A 48 20.34 1.18 -9.30
C PHE A 48 21.01 -0.17 -9.64
N GLU A 49 20.35 -1.01 -10.43
CA GLU A 49 20.56 -2.45 -10.46
C GLU A 49 21.80 -2.93 -11.22
N LYS A 50 22.49 -2.07 -11.98
CA LYS A 50 23.64 -2.50 -12.80
C LYS A 50 25.01 -2.40 -12.11
N ARG A 51 25.09 -1.90 -10.87
CA ARG A 51 26.38 -1.66 -10.18
C ARG A 51 26.56 -2.35 -8.83
N PHE A 52 25.50 -2.91 -8.25
CA PHE A 52 25.56 -3.50 -6.92
C PHE A 52 25.02 -4.93 -6.91
N ARG A 53 25.72 -5.82 -6.22
CA ARG A 53 25.24 -7.18 -5.93
C ARG A 53 24.37 -7.15 -4.67
N VAL A 54 23.23 -7.82 -4.68
CA VAL A 54 22.35 -7.91 -3.50
C VAL A 54 22.70 -9.18 -2.73
N ALA A 55 22.91 -9.08 -1.42
CA ALA A 55 23.30 -10.20 -0.57
C ALA A 55 22.58 -10.19 0.78
N GLU A 56 22.05 -11.33 1.20
CA GLU A 56 21.49 -11.49 2.54
C GLU A 56 22.60 -11.43 3.59
N LYS A 57 22.28 -10.82 4.73
CA LYS A 57 23.15 -10.75 5.91
C LYS A 57 22.47 -11.43 7.10
N PRO A 58 23.22 -12.12 7.96
CA PRO A 58 22.64 -12.80 9.12
C PRO A 58 22.07 -11.80 10.15
N ASP A 59 22.71 -10.64 10.30
CA ASP A 59 22.32 -9.59 11.24
C ASP A 59 22.97 -8.23 10.88
N LEU A 60 22.70 -7.20 11.68
CA LEU A 60 23.19 -5.83 11.50
C LEU A 60 24.71 -5.66 11.68
N SER A 61 25.39 -6.59 12.33
CA SER A 61 26.84 -6.52 12.56
C SER A 61 27.64 -7.04 11.37
N ALA A 62 27.00 -7.78 10.46
CA ALA A 62 27.66 -8.35 9.31
C ALA A 62 28.17 -7.27 8.34
N LYS A 63 29.42 -7.42 7.91
CA LYS A 63 30.06 -6.48 6.99
C LYS A 63 29.42 -6.54 5.60
N VAL A 64 29.12 -5.36 5.04
CA VAL A 64 28.70 -5.18 3.65
C VAL A 64 29.92 -4.74 2.83
N SER A 65 30.19 -5.44 1.73
CA SER A 65 31.36 -5.17 0.89
C SER A 65 31.13 -3.99 -0.07
N GLY A 66 32.21 -3.36 -0.56
CA GLY A 66 32.09 -2.32 -1.58
C GLY A 66 31.52 -2.89 -2.88
N GLY A 67 30.44 -2.30 -3.39
CA GLY A 67 29.72 -2.83 -4.56
C GLY A 67 28.63 -3.86 -4.21
N GLU A 68 28.27 -3.97 -2.93
CA GLU A 68 27.19 -4.82 -2.44
C GLU A 68 26.09 -3.99 -1.75
N ILE A 69 24.86 -4.48 -1.82
CA ILE A 69 23.73 -4.05 -1.00
C ILE A 69 23.36 -5.23 -0.10
N GLY A 70 23.67 -5.10 1.19
CA GLY A 70 23.25 -6.05 2.22
C GLY A 70 21.77 -5.87 2.56
N TYR A 71 21.03 -6.97 2.71
CA TYR A 71 19.67 -6.95 3.26
C TYR A 71 19.53 -7.93 4.43
N ILE A 72 18.61 -7.61 5.35
CA ILE A 72 18.21 -8.48 6.47
C ILE A 72 16.68 -8.57 6.52
N PHE A 73 16.15 -9.65 7.06
CA PHE A 73 14.72 -9.76 7.35
C PHE A 73 14.43 -9.19 8.74
N ALA A 74 13.72 -8.06 8.80
CA ALA A 74 13.37 -7.40 10.06
C ALA A 74 12.23 -8.11 10.84
N GLY A 75 11.56 -9.08 10.21
CA GLY A 75 10.48 -9.91 10.80
C GLY A 75 9.14 -9.22 10.99
N SER A 76 9.08 -7.88 11.02
CA SER A 76 7.84 -7.10 11.03
C SER A 76 8.05 -5.69 10.47
N GLU A 77 6.98 -5.07 10.02
CA GLU A 77 6.93 -3.72 9.47
C GLU A 77 7.32 -2.69 10.55
N LYS A 78 6.89 -2.92 11.79
CA LYS A 78 7.30 -2.10 12.95
C LYS A 78 8.80 -2.11 13.15
N ASN A 79 9.44 -3.27 13.00
CA ASN A 79 10.89 -3.38 13.09
C ASN A 79 11.58 -2.70 11.90
N VAL A 80 11.03 -2.80 10.68
CA VAL A 80 11.56 -2.08 9.51
C VAL A 80 11.59 -0.57 9.80
N VAL A 81 10.46 0.01 10.21
CA VAL A 81 10.36 1.44 10.53
C VAL A 81 11.32 1.83 11.65
N LYS A 82 11.40 1.02 12.71
CA LYS A 82 12.33 1.24 13.82
C LYS A 82 13.79 1.29 13.35
N LEU A 83 14.22 0.32 12.54
CA LEU A 83 15.60 0.22 12.07
C LEU A 83 16.01 1.40 11.18
N VAL A 84 15.11 1.87 10.31
CA VAL A 84 15.34 3.06 9.48
C VAL A 84 15.42 4.31 10.35
N ARG A 85 14.49 4.47 11.29
CA ARG A 85 14.42 5.65 12.19
C ARG A 85 15.62 5.74 13.15
N GLU A 86 16.15 4.60 13.58
CA GLU A 86 17.36 4.52 14.40
C GLU A 86 18.64 4.57 13.56
N GLU A 87 18.54 4.82 12.24
CA GLU A 87 19.66 4.90 11.29
C GLU A 87 20.54 3.64 11.26
N LYS A 88 19.99 2.50 11.70
CA LYS A 88 20.67 1.19 11.67
C LYS A 88 20.71 0.59 10.27
N VAL A 89 19.79 1.00 9.40
CA VAL A 89 19.74 0.63 7.99
C VAL A 89 19.42 1.86 7.16
N ALA A 90 19.90 1.89 5.91
CA ALA A 90 19.70 3.04 5.01
C ALA A 90 18.27 3.15 4.45
N ALA A 91 17.55 2.03 4.34
CA ALA A 91 16.21 1.97 3.78
C ALA A 91 15.45 0.72 4.26
N GLY A 92 14.13 0.77 4.14
CA GLY A 92 13.22 -0.33 4.43
C GLY A 92 12.10 -0.41 3.39
N ALA A 93 11.46 -1.57 3.28
CA ALA A 93 10.30 -1.79 2.41
C ALA A 93 9.12 -2.24 3.27
N ILE A 94 7.99 -1.55 3.14
CA ILE A 94 6.69 -1.86 3.77
C ILE A 94 5.58 -1.62 2.74
N SER A 95 4.38 -2.16 2.98
CA SER A 95 3.25 -1.89 2.09
C SER A 95 2.75 -0.44 2.23
N ASN A 96 2.03 0.04 1.22
CA ASN A 96 1.38 1.36 1.27
C ASN A 96 0.33 1.43 2.40
N ASP A 97 -0.33 0.30 2.71
CA ASP A 97 -1.35 0.23 3.76
C ASP A 97 -0.70 0.29 5.15
N ASP A 98 0.44 -0.39 5.34
CA ASP A 98 1.23 -0.31 6.57
C ASP A 98 1.79 1.10 6.76
N TYR A 99 2.31 1.72 5.70
CA TYR A 99 2.77 3.11 5.74
C TYR A 99 1.63 4.08 6.10
N ALA A 100 0.44 3.89 5.54
CA ALA A 100 -0.72 4.73 5.83
C ALA A 100 -1.15 4.63 7.31
N SER A 101 -0.98 3.45 7.92
CA SER A 101 -1.30 3.18 9.33
C SER A 101 -0.33 3.81 10.35
N LEU A 102 0.82 4.31 9.90
CA LEU A 102 1.79 4.98 10.77
C LEU A 102 1.23 6.31 11.31
N ASP A 103 1.64 6.65 12.53
CA ASP A 103 1.36 7.97 13.10
C ASP A 103 2.15 9.07 12.37
N GLU A 104 1.66 10.31 12.43
CA GLU A 104 2.25 11.45 11.72
C GLU A 104 3.70 11.75 12.16
N THR A 105 4.07 11.44 13.41
CA THR A 105 5.44 11.67 13.89
C THR A 105 6.42 10.66 13.28
N SER A 106 5.96 9.43 13.06
CA SER A 106 6.70 8.40 12.33
C SER A 106 6.85 8.76 10.86
N LYS A 107 5.75 9.18 10.19
CA LYS A 107 5.77 9.58 8.78
C LYS A 107 6.69 10.78 8.53
N ALA A 108 6.67 11.79 9.39
CA ALA A 108 7.50 12.99 9.25
C ALA A 108 9.02 12.73 9.23
N ARG A 109 9.46 11.58 9.74
CA ARG A 109 10.87 11.15 9.76
C ARG A 109 11.23 10.14 8.67
N LEU A 110 10.28 9.77 7.83
CA LEU A 110 10.48 8.85 6.71
C LEU A 110 10.30 9.61 5.39
N SER A 111 11.03 9.18 4.37
CA SER A 111 10.86 9.68 3.01
C SER A 111 10.65 8.50 2.06
N VAL A 112 9.53 8.51 1.34
CA VAL A 112 9.24 7.52 0.30
C VAL A 112 10.00 7.93 -0.96
N PHE A 113 11.02 7.15 -1.34
CA PHE A 113 11.85 7.45 -2.52
C PHE A 113 11.54 6.56 -3.72
N VAL A 114 10.88 5.41 -3.51
CA VAL A 114 10.43 4.48 -4.56
C VAL A 114 9.14 3.80 -4.13
N GLU A 115 8.23 3.63 -5.09
CA GLU A 115 7.04 2.79 -4.96
C GLU A 115 7.11 1.65 -5.98
N SER A 116 6.71 0.44 -5.58
CA SER A 116 6.60 -0.70 -6.48
C SER A 116 5.28 -0.64 -7.28
N GLY A 117 5.18 -1.47 -8.34
CA GLY A 117 3.94 -1.59 -9.09
C GLY A 117 2.82 -2.20 -8.24
N SER A 118 1.59 -1.71 -8.44
CA SER A 118 0.42 -2.20 -7.71
C SER A 118 0.02 -3.63 -8.11
N VAL A 119 -0.22 -4.45 -7.09
CA VAL A 119 -0.73 -5.83 -7.18
C VAL A 119 -1.97 -5.99 -6.30
N PRO A 120 -2.89 -6.93 -6.62
CA PRO A 120 -4.02 -7.26 -5.75
C PRO A 120 -3.54 -7.71 -4.36
N ARG A 121 -4.13 -7.14 -3.31
CA ARG A 121 -3.71 -7.35 -1.90
C ARG A 121 -3.97 -8.79 -1.42
N HIS A 122 -5.18 -9.31 -1.66
CA HIS A 122 -5.58 -10.65 -1.24
C HIS A 122 -6.09 -11.46 -2.42
N LEU A 123 -5.75 -12.75 -2.42
CA LEU A 123 -6.21 -13.73 -3.41
C LEU A 123 -6.88 -14.89 -2.69
N VAL A 124 -8.04 -15.31 -3.19
CA VAL A 124 -8.70 -16.53 -2.74
C VAL A 124 -8.25 -17.66 -3.66
N SER A 125 -7.65 -18.70 -3.07
CA SER A 125 -7.22 -19.89 -3.78
C SER A 125 -8.02 -21.11 -3.33
N VAL A 126 -8.34 -21.98 -4.28
CA VAL A 126 -8.98 -23.27 -4.00
C VAL A 126 -7.99 -24.40 -4.25
N ARG A 127 -8.15 -25.52 -3.52
CA ARG A 127 -7.34 -26.72 -3.78
C ARG A 127 -7.66 -27.30 -5.17
N ARG A 128 -6.65 -27.87 -5.83
CA ARG A 128 -6.73 -28.41 -7.20
C ARG A 128 -7.91 -29.37 -7.44
N ASN A 129 -8.23 -30.22 -6.46
CA ASN A 129 -9.24 -31.28 -6.60
C ASN A 129 -10.59 -30.90 -5.95
N LEU A 130 -10.90 -29.60 -5.80
CA LEU A 130 -12.21 -29.18 -5.32
C LEU A 130 -13.24 -29.37 -6.45
N PRO A 131 -14.40 -30.01 -6.21
CA PRO A 131 -15.39 -30.20 -7.26
C PRO A 131 -15.88 -28.87 -7.84
N GLU A 132 -16.03 -28.80 -9.17
CA GLU A 132 -16.38 -27.56 -9.89
C GLU A 132 -17.69 -26.94 -9.38
N ALA A 133 -18.69 -27.78 -9.06
CA ALA A 133 -19.96 -27.31 -8.49
C ALA A 133 -19.77 -26.55 -7.17
N VAL A 134 -18.81 -26.98 -6.34
CA VAL A 134 -18.48 -26.33 -5.07
C VAL A 134 -17.72 -25.04 -5.32
N ILE A 135 -16.78 -25.02 -6.27
CA ILE A 135 -16.03 -23.81 -6.65
C ILE A 135 -17.00 -22.73 -7.12
N LYS A 136 -17.91 -23.07 -8.03
CA LYS A 136 -18.91 -22.14 -8.56
C LYS A 136 -19.79 -21.58 -7.45
N ARG A 137 -20.31 -22.45 -6.58
CA ARG A 137 -21.17 -22.01 -5.47
C ARG A 137 -20.44 -21.13 -4.48
N LEU A 138 -19.20 -21.48 -4.11
CA LEU A 138 -18.36 -20.67 -3.23
C LEU A 138 -18.11 -19.28 -3.82
N LYS A 139 -17.78 -19.21 -5.11
CA LYS A 139 -17.54 -17.96 -5.82
C LYS A 139 -18.78 -17.06 -5.79
N GLU A 140 -19.96 -17.60 -6.08
CA GLU A 140 -21.23 -16.85 -6.01
C GLU A 140 -21.45 -16.25 -4.61
N ILE A 141 -21.29 -17.07 -3.56
CA ILE A 141 -21.48 -16.64 -2.17
C ILE A 141 -20.49 -15.54 -1.79
N LEU A 142 -19.19 -15.71 -2.08
CA LEU A 142 -18.17 -14.72 -1.73
C LEU A 142 -18.41 -13.39 -2.46
N LEU A 143 -18.81 -13.43 -3.73
CA LEU A 143 -19.10 -12.22 -4.51
C LEU A 143 -20.33 -11.47 -3.99
N SER A 144 -21.37 -12.16 -3.51
CA SER A 144 -22.58 -11.52 -2.96
C SER A 144 -22.47 -11.16 -1.48
N MET A 145 -21.47 -11.66 -0.76
CA MET A 145 -21.35 -11.53 0.70
C MET A 145 -21.40 -10.08 1.22
N HIS A 146 -20.93 -9.12 0.44
CA HIS A 146 -20.95 -7.70 0.81
C HIS A 146 -22.35 -7.06 0.78
N GLN A 147 -23.34 -7.74 0.19
CA GLN A 147 -24.70 -7.24 0.01
C GLN A 147 -25.60 -7.50 1.22
N GLU A 148 -25.21 -8.41 2.11
CA GLU A 148 -25.99 -8.79 3.30
C GLU A 148 -25.27 -8.33 4.58
N ASP A 149 -26.03 -7.85 5.56
CA ASP A 149 -25.49 -7.34 6.84
C ASP A 149 -24.62 -8.38 7.56
N GLU A 150 -25.05 -9.64 7.54
CA GLU A 150 -24.31 -10.73 8.16
C GLU A 150 -23.00 -11.02 7.43
N GLY A 151 -23.03 -11.02 6.09
CA GLY A 151 -21.83 -11.13 5.28
C GLY A 151 -20.86 -9.97 5.52
N GLN A 152 -21.34 -8.73 5.67
CA GLN A 152 -20.49 -7.59 6.02
C GLN A 152 -19.84 -7.70 7.40
N LYS A 153 -20.50 -8.33 8.39
CA LYS A 153 -19.87 -8.60 9.70
C LYS A 153 -18.72 -9.60 9.57
N ILE A 154 -18.92 -10.68 8.81
CA ILE A 154 -17.89 -11.69 8.55
C ILE A 154 -16.71 -11.09 7.77
N LEU A 155 -16.98 -10.27 6.75
CA LEU A 155 -15.96 -9.59 5.96
C LEU A 155 -15.08 -8.69 6.82
N ARG A 156 -15.66 -7.93 7.76
CA ARG A 156 -14.90 -7.10 8.72
C ARG A 156 -13.98 -7.91 9.63
N GLN A 157 -14.37 -9.13 10.00
CA GLN A 157 -13.54 -10.05 10.79
C GLN A 157 -12.42 -10.72 9.97
N THR A 158 -12.51 -10.65 8.63
CA THR A 158 -11.55 -11.24 7.70
C THR A 158 -10.53 -10.18 7.26
N ASP A 159 -9.61 -9.78 8.14
CA ASP A 159 -8.59 -8.74 7.88
C ASP A 159 -9.15 -7.41 7.35
N GLY A 160 -10.35 -7.03 7.80
CA GLY A 160 -11.02 -5.82 7.32
C GLY A 160 -11.42 -5.87 5.84
N THR A 161 -11.62 -7.07 5.27
CA THR A 161 -12.11 -7.22 3.90
C THR A 161 -13.42 -6.47 3.72
N THR A 162 -13.58 -5.75 2.61
CA THR A 162 -14.80 -4.98 2.30
C THR A 162 -15.70 -5.72 1.31
N LYS A 163 -15.11 -6.46 0.36
CA LYS A 163 -15.80 -7.30 -0.61
C LYS A 163 -14.81 -8.25 -1.30
N PHE A 164 -15.35 -9.27 -1.97
CA PHE A 164 -14.62 -10.04 -2.96
C PHE A 164 -15.01 -9.60 -4.37
N ASP A 165 -14.02 -9.49 -5.25
CA ASP A 165 -14.21 -9.18 -6.67
C ASP A 165 -13.55 -10.25 -7.54
N THR A 166 -13.94 -10.29 -8.81
CA THR A 166 -13.25 -11.09 -9.81
C THR A 166 -11.88 -10.51 -10.14
N LEU A 167 -10.92 -11.37 -10.48
CA LEU A 167 -9.58 -10.93 -10.87
C LEU A 167 -9.63 -9.93 -12.05
N PRO A 168 -8.92 -8.79 -11.96
CA PRO A 168 -8.86 -7.80 -13.04
C PRO A 168 -8.33 -8.43 -14.34
N GLY A 169 -9.11 -8.36 -15.41
CA GLY A 169 -8.75 -8.97 -16.70
C GLY A 169 -8.83 -10.50 -16.74
N GLY A 170 -9.31 -11.14 -15.67
CA GLY A 170 -9.38 -12.59 -15.54
C GLY A 170 -8.06 -13.24 -15.13
N GLU A 171 -8.12 -14.56 -14.91
CA GLU A 171 -6.99 -15.36 -14.41
C GLU A 171 -5.77 -15.30 -15.34
N GLU A 172 -5.97 -15.41 -16.64
CA GLU A 172 -4.88 -15.38 -17.63
C GLU A 172 -4.16 -14.03 -17.67
N ALA A 173 -4.90 -12.92 -17.67
CA ALA A 173 -4.29 -11.59 -17.67
C ALA A 173 -3.54 -11.33 -16.36
N PHE A 174 -4.11 -11.77 -15.23
CA PHE A 174 -3.46 -11.68 -13.93
C PHE A 174 -2.17 -12.51 -13.90
N ARG A 175 -2.21 -13.77 -14.35
CA ARG A 175 -1.04 -14.65 -14.44
C ARG A 175 0.04 -14.06 -15.32
N ARG A 176 -0.31 -13.49 -16.48
CA ARG A 176 0.65 -12.78 -17.35
C ARG A 176 1.27 -11.58 -16.65
N LYS A 177 0.45 -10.71 -16.04
CA LYS A 177 0.95 -9.54 -15.28
C LYS A 177 1.90 -9.95 -14.16
N MET A 178 1.57 -11.00 -13.41
CA MET A 178 2.44 -11.52 -12.35
C MET A 178 3.73 -12.08 -12.94
N ASN A 179 3.66 -12.89 -14.01
CA ASN A 179 4.86 -13.38 -14.66
C ASN A 179 5.74 -12.22 -15.14
N ASP A 180 5.18 -11.19 -15.76
CA ASP A 180 5.95 -10.02 -16.20
C ASP A 180 6.60 -9.30 -15.01
N LEU A 181 5.85 -9.04 -13.92
CA LEU A 181 6.39 -8.38 -12.73
C LEU A 181 7.54 -9.16 -12.07
N TYR A 182 7.45 -10.49 -12.00
CA TYR A 182 8.43 -11.31 -11.28
C TYR A 182 9.52 -11.92 -12.18
N HIS A 183 9.27 -12.11 -13.48
CA HIS A 183 10.24 -12.65 -14.44
C HIS A 183 11.08 -11.58 -15.13
N LEU A 184 10.85 -10.29 -14.85
CA LEU A 184 11.75 -9.19 -15.25
C LEU A 184 13.18 -9.31 -14.68
N ARG A 185 13.49 -10.36 -13.90
CA ARG A 185 14.82 -10.60 -13.32
C ARG A 185 15.39 -12.00 -13.54
N GLY A 186 14.68 -12.89 -14.23
CA GLY A 186 15.14 -14.25 -14.54
C GLY A 186 15.52 -14.38 -16.01
N GLU A 187 16.82 -14.29 -16.30
CA GLU A 187 17.45 -14.84 -17.52
C GLU A 187 17.10 -14.21 -18.88
N LYS A 188 18.03 -13.38 -19.38
CA LYS A 188 18.63 -13.71 -20.68
C LYS A 188 20.06 -14.14 -20.41
N LYS A 189 20.29 -15.44 -20.41
CA LYS A 189 21.63 -16.04 -20.54
C LYS A 189 21.74 -16.63 -21.93
#